data_AF-G3PHN0-F1
#
_entry.id   AF-G3PHN0-F1
#
_cell.length_a   1.000
_cell.length_b   1.000
_cell.length_c   1.000
_cell.angle_alpha   90.00
_cell.angle_beta   90.00
_cell.angle_gamma   90.00
#
_symmetry.space_group_name_H-M   'P 1'
#
loop_
_entity.id
_entity.type
_entity.pdbx_description
1 polymer ?
#
loop_
_entity_poly.entity_id
_entity_poly.type
_entity_poly.pdbx_seq_one_letter_code
_entity_poly.pdbx_strand_id
1 'polypeptide(L)'
;LEENILTFVKNELKKIQKVVSSDYPECLEKEDEEVLDEEQRRSREAVVKISVHFLRRMKQEQLAERLQSRLLAAVCQRELKSNLKKKFQCVFEGIAKAGNPTLLNEIYTELYITEGGTAEVNEEHEVRQIETA
;
A
#
# COMPACT_ATOMS: atom_id res chain seq x y z
N LEU A 1 1.00 -21.88 26.41
CA LEU A 1 0.02 -20.83 26.02
C LEU A 1 0.50 -19.45 26.42
N GLU A 2 0.74 -19.21 27.72
CA GLU A 2 1.19 -17.91 28.25
C GLU A 2 2.46 -17.37 27.58
N GLU A 3 3.52 -18.17 27.45
CA GLU A 3 4.77 -17.77 26.81
C GLU A 3 4.60 -17.32 25.35
N ASN A 4 3.70 -17.98 24.60
CA ASN A 4 3.41 -17.64 23.22
C ASN A 4 2.71 -16.27 23.14
N ILE A 5 1.72 -16.04 24.02
CA ILE A 5 1.01 -14.76 24.11
C ILE A 5 1.98 -13.64 24.52
N LEU A 6 2.81 -13.88 25.54
CA LEU A 6 3.83 -12.93 25.98
C LEU A 6 4.80 -12.57 24.85
N THR A 7 5.27 -13.56 24.11
CA THR A 7 6.19 -13.35 22.97
C THR A 7 5.52 -12.52 21.88
N PHE A 8 4.28 -12.85 21.51
CA PHE A 8 3.50 -12.10 20.54
C PHE A 8 3.30 -10.64 20.96
N VAL A 9 2.74 -10.42 22.16
CA VAL A 9 2.48 -9.07 22.68
C VAL A 9 3.77 -8.27 22.81
N LYS A 10 4.86 -8.88 23.28
CA LYS A 10 6.17 -8.22 23.38
C LYS A 10 6.69 -7.78 22.01
N ASN A 11 6.50 -8.60 20.97
CA ASN A 11 6.91 -8.25 19.61
C ASN A 11 6.05 -7.11 19.05
N GLU A 12 4.74 -7.14 19.24
CA GLU A 12 3.84 -6.07 18.81
C GLU A 12 4.10 -4.75 19.55
N LEU A 13 4.39 -4.79 20.86
CA LEU A 13 4.77 -3.61 21.63
C LEU A 13 6.09 -2.98 21.12
N LYS A 14 7.08 -3.80 20.72
CA LYS A 14 8.31 -3.29 20.09
C LYS A 14 8.02 -2.55 18.78
N LYS A 15 7.05 -3.03 17.97
CA LYS A 15 6.63 -2.35 16.74
C LYS A 15 5.94 -1.02 17.05
N ILE A 16 5.02 -1.02 18.01
CA ILE A 16 4.32 0.20 18.47
C ILE A 16 5.33 1.22 18.99
N GLN A 17 6.33 0.80 19.76
CA GLN A 17 7.37 1.70 20.27
C GLN A 17 8.13 2.39 19.13
N LYS A 18 8.56 1.64 18.10
CA LYS A 18 9.22 2.22 16.92
C LYS A 18 8.34 3.28 16.24
N VAL A 19 7.06 2.98 16.11
CA VAL A 19 6.06 3.84 15.47
C VAL A 19 5.82 5.12 16.28
N VAL A 20 5.72 5.01 17.60
CA VAL A 20 5.51 6.16 18.48
C VAL A 20 6.76 7.04 18.58
N SER A 21 7.96 6.43 18.55
CA SER A 21 9.26 7.11 18.62
C SER A 21 9.73 7.71 17.29
N SER A 22 9.22 7.24 16.14
CA SER A 22 9.60 7.77 14.83
C SER A 22 8.84 9.06 14.51
N ASP A 23 9.56 10.14 14.22
CA ASP A 23 8.99 11.42 13.78
C ASP A 23 8.40 11.37 12.37
N TYR A 24 8.77 10.34 11.59
CA TYR A 24 8.25 10.11 10.26
C TYR A 24 6.97 9.25 10.33
N PRO A 25 5.91 9.58 9.56
CA PRO A 25 4.68 8.80 9.50
C PRO A 25 4.91 7.53 8.67
N GLU A 26 5.74 6.62 9.16
CA GLU A 26 5.78 5.26 8.64
C GLU A 26 4.51 4.56 9.13
N CYS A 27 3.67 4.18 8.17
CA CYS A 27 2.51 3.35 8.44
C CYS A 27 2.99 1.99 8.97
N LEU A 28 2.21 1.38 9.87
CA LEU A 28 2.49 0.06 10.46
C LEU A 28 2.57 -1.08 9.43
N GLU A 29 2.26 -0.78 8.16
CA GLU A 29 2.06 -1.70 7.04
C GLU A 29 3.34 -2.16 6.32
N LYS A 30 4.54 -1.90 6.84
CA LYS A 30 5.76 -2.38 6.14
C LYS A 30 5.77 -3.93 6.10
N GLU A 31 5.49 -4.42 4.89
CA GLU A 31 5.81 -5.71 4.26
C GLU A 31 4.96 -6.96 4.59
N ASP A 32 4.29 -7.06 5.75
CA ASP A 32 3.65 -8.32 6.15
C ASP A 32 2.11 -8.43 5.93
N GLU A 33 1.41 -7.35 5.55
CA GLU A 33 -0.07 -7.38 5.58
C GLU A 33 -0.75 -8.27 4.54
N GLU A 34 -0.10 -8.48 3.39
CA GLU A 34 -0.65 -9.36 2.34
C GLU A 34 -0.58 -10.85 2.73
N VAL A 35 0.23 -11.22 3.74
CA VAL A 35 0.46 -12.62 4.15
C VAL A 35 -0.27 -13.00 5.45
N LEU A 36 -0.73 -12.02 6.24
CA LEU A 36 -1.40 -12.28 7.52
C LEU A 36 -2.87 -12.62 7.34
N ASP A 37 -3.34 -13.65 8.06
CA ASP A 37 -4.75 -13.97 8.13
C ASP A 37 -5.54 -12.94 8.99
N GLU A 38 -6.85 -12.87 8.80
CA GLU A 38 -7.74 -11.90 9.46
C GLU A 38 -7.75 -11.99 11.00
N GLU A 39 -7.61 -13.18 11.57
CA GLU A 39 -7.55 -13.43 13.00
C GLU A 39 -6.27 -12.84 13.61
N GLN A 40 -5.14 -13.05 12.96
CA GLN A 40 -3.88 -12.46 13.42
C GLN A 40 -3.91 -10.93 13.34
N ARG A 41 -4.59 -10.37 12.33
CA ARG A 41 -4.81 -8.91 12.24
C ARG A 41 -5.67 -8.38 13.39
N ARG A 42 -6.80 -9.03 13.68
CA ARG A 42 -7.67 -8.65 14.82
C ARG A 42 -6.91 -8.69 16.15
N SER A 43 -6.02 -9.68 16.30
CA SER A 43 -5.16 -9.79 17.47
C SER A 43 -4.20 -8.59 17.59
N ARG A 44 -3.58 -8.14 16.50
CA ARG A 44 -2.74 -6.93 16.49
C ARG A 44 -3.54 -5.67 16.84
N GLU A 45 -4.73 -5.51 16.26
CA GLU A 45 -5.61 -4.37 16.56
C GLU A 45 -6.02 -4.34 18.04
N ALA A 46 -6.25 -5.49 18.66
CA ALA A 46 -6.52 -5.59 20.09
C ALA A 46 -5.31 -5.11 20.92
N VAL A 47 -4.08 -5.51 20.56
CA VAL A 47 -2.86 -5.04 21.23
C VAL A 47 -2.72 -3.52 21.13
N VAL A 48 -3.00 -2.92 19.96
CA VAL A 48 -2.97 -1.45 19.80
C VAL A 48 -4.02 -0.78 20.69
N LYS A 49 -5.26 -1.28 20.73
CA LYS A 49 -6.33 -0.74 21.59
C LYS A 49 -5.95 -0.79 23.08
N ILE A 50 -5.40 -1.92 23.53
CA ILE A 50 -4.90 -2.08 24.90
C ILE A 50 -3.77 -1.08 25.17
N SER A 51 -2.83 -0.92 24.24
CA SER A 51 -1.70 0.01 24.36
C SER A 51 -2.17 1.47 24.50
N VAL A 52 -3.13 1.88 23.67
CA VAL A 52 -3.76 3.22 23.76
C VAL A 52 -4.43 3.42 25.12
N HIS A 53 -5.17 2.43 25.62
CA HIS A 53 -5.79 2.50 26.94
C HIS A 53 -4.75 2.72 28.06
N PHE A 54 -3.64 1.98 28.04
CA PHE A 54 -2.57 2.17 29.02
C PHE A 54 -1.88 3.53 28.90
N LEU A 55 -1.62 4.03 27.68
CA LEU A 55 -1.04 5.36 27.48
C LEU A 55 -1.93 6.45 28.10
N ARG A 56 -3.25 6.38 27.91
CA ARG A 56 -4.20 7.29 28.57
C ARG A 56 -4.16 7.20 30.09
N ARG A 57 -4.15 5.98 30.63
CA ARG A 57 -4.02 5.75 32.08
C ARG A 57 -2.71 6.34 32.64
N MET A 58 -1.64 6.34 31.85
CA MET A 58 -0.36 6.94 32.18
C MET A 58 -0.31 8.47 31.93
N LYS A 59 -1.42 9.10 31.54
CA LYS A 59 -1.54 10.52 31.16
C LYS A 59 -0.66 10.92 29.96
N GLN A 60 -0.36 9.98 29.07
CA GLN A 60 0.40 10.19 27.84
C GLN A 60 -0.54 10.41 26.65
N GLU A 61 -1.35 11.46 26.69
CA GLU A 61 -2.45 11.64 25.72
C GLU A 61 -1.95 11.85 24.29
N GLN A 62 -0.88 12.63 24.10
CA GLN A 62 -0.30 12.86 22.77
C GLN A 62 0.17 11.56 22.11
N LEU A 63 0.77 10.64 22.89
CA LEU A 63 1.21 9.35 22.37
C LEU A 63 0.01 8.44 22.06
N ALA A 64 -1.04 8.50 22.87
CA ALA A 64 -2.29 7.77 22.65
C ALA A 64 -2.98 8.24 21.36
N GLU A 65 -3.11 9.56 21.16
CA GLU A 65 -3.67 10.16 19.95
C GLU A 65 -2.83 9.84 18.72
N ARG A 66 -1.50 9.96 18.80
CA ARG A 66 -0.60 9.61 17.70
C ARG A 66 -0.75 8.15 17.30
N LEU A 67 -0.78 7.23 18.27
CA LEU A 67 -0.92 5.80 18.00
C LEU A 67 -2.30 5.47 17.40
N GLN A 68 -3.36 6.06 17.94
CA GLN A 68 -4.73 5.86 17.43
C GLN A 68 -4.90 6.42 16.01
N SER A 69 -4.32 7.59 15.73
CA SER A 69 -4.36 8.20 14.40
C SER A 69 -3.66 7.32 13.35
N ARG A 70 -2.52 6.72 13.72
CA ARG A 70 -1.82 5.77 12.84
C ARG A 70 -2.59 4.47 12.62
N LEU A 71 -3.31 3.97 13.63
CA LEU A 71 -4.20 2.82 13.47
C LEU A 71 -5.32 3.11 12.47
N LEU A 72 -5.97 4.27 12.60
CA LEU A 72 -7.02 4.71 11.66
C LEU A 72 -6.46 4.84 10.23
N ALA A 73 -5.30 5.47 10.07
CA ALA A 73 -4.65 5.61 8.78
C ALA A 73 -4.38 4.23 8.12
N ALA A 74 -3.87 3.27 8.89
CA ALA A 74 -3.63 1.90 8.38
C ALA A 74 -4.92 1.15 8.02
N VAL A 75 -6.01 1.33 8.79
CA VAL A 75 -7.30 0.73 8.41
C VAL A 75 -7.83 1.34 7.10
N CYS A 76 -7.77 2.67 6.97
CA CYS A 76 -8.22 3.37 5.78
C CYS A 76 -7.37 3.03 4.54
N GLN A 77 -6.04 2.96 4.68
CA GLN A 77 -5.13 2.61 3.60
C GLN A 77 -5.39 1.18 3.10
N ARG A 78 -5.55 0.22 4.01
CA ARG A 78 -5.96 -1.15 3.67
C ARG A 78 -7.25 -1.22 2.88
N GLU A 79 -8.32 -0.58 3.38
CA GLU A 79 -9.62 -0.61 2.73
C GLU A 79 -9.54 0.02 1.33
N LEU A 80 -8.85 1.15 1.20
CA LEU A 80 -8.58 1.78 -0.08
C LEU A 80 -7.81 0.85 -1.03
N LYS A 81 -6.71 0.23 -0.57
CA LYS A 81 -5.89 -0.68 -1.38
C LYS A 81 -6.69 -1.90 -1.85
N SER A 82 -7.48 -2.51 -0.95
CA SER A 82 -8.35 -3.64 -1.27
C SER A 82 -9.41 -3.27 -2.33
N ASN A 83 -10.06 -2.11 -2.16
CA ASN A 83 -11.04 -1.61 -3.11
C ASN A 83 -10.42 -1.30 -4.48
N LEU A 84 -9.23 -0.69 -4.51
CA LEU A 84 -8.50 -0.43 -5.76
C LEU A 84 -8.12 -1.74 -6.45
N LYS A 85 -7.59 -2.72 -5.71
CA LYS A 85 -7.26 -4.05 -6.25
C LYS A 85 -8.50 -4.70 -6.86
N LYS A 86 -9.62 -4.76 -6.12
CA LYS A 86 -10.86 -5.35 -6.61
C LYS A 86 -11.42 -4.62 -7.84
N LYS A 87 -11.35 -3.28 -7.86
CA LYS A 87 -11.89 -2.46 -8.95
C LYS A 87 -11.04 -2.54 -10.22
N PHE A 88 -9.72 -2.65 -10.09
CA PHE A 88 -8.76 -2.56 -11.20
C PHE A 88 -7.98 -3.85 -11.45
N GLN A 89 -8.35 -4.98 -10.82
CA GLN A 89 -7.70 -6.28 -11.06
C GLN A 89 -7.85 -6.75 -12.51
N CYS A 90 -8.94 -6.38 -13.19
CA CYS A 90 -9.21 -6.75 -14.57
C CYS A 90 -9.32 -5.49 -15.44
N VAL A 91 -8.73 -5.56 -16.63
CA VAL A 91 -8.73 -4.51 -17.65
C VAL A 91 -9.06 -5.11 -19.02
N PHE A 92 -9.46 -4.29 -19.99
CA PHE A 92 -9.74 -4.75 -21.35
C PHE A 92 -8.49 -4.61 -22.22
N GLU A 93 -8.14 -5.67 -22.94
CA GLU A 93 -7.11 -5.62 -23.97
C GLU A 93 -7.67 -4.95 -25.26
N GLY A 94 -6.91 -4.04 -25.88
CA GLY A 94 -7.30 -3.39 -27.13
C GLY A 94 -8.36 -2.28 -26.99
N ILE A 95 -9.30 -2.18 -27.95
CA ILE A 95 -10.36 -1.15 -27.94
C ILE A 95 -11.41 -1.53 -26.89
N ALA A 96 -11.41 -0.77 -25.78
CA ALA A 96 -12.03 -1.05 -24.49
C ALA A 96 -13.53 -1.42 -24.45
N LYS A 97 -14.26 -1.42 -25.56
CA LYS A 97 -15.69 -1.77 -25.62
C LYS A 97 -16.00 -3.19 -26.14
N ALA A 98 -15.03 -3.92 -26.68
CA ALA A 98 -15.28 -5.23 -27.32
C ALA A 98 -14.37 -6.39 -26.84
N GLY A 99 -13.44 -6.14 -25.93
CA GLY A 99 -12.53 -7.16 -25.40
C GLY A 99 -13.09 -7.97 -24.24
N ASN A 100 -12.46 -9.09 -23.91
CA ASN A 100 -12.69 -9.80 -22.66
C ASN A 100 -11.90 -9.11 -21.52
N PRO A 101 -12.38 -9.12 -20.27
CA PRO A 101 -11.58 -8.69 -19.13
C PRO A 101 -10.40 -9.65 -18.92
N THR A 102 -9.19 -9.11 -18.85
CA THR A 102 -7.93 -9.84 -18.59
C THR A 102 -7.31 -9.31 -17.29
N LEU A 103 -6.62 -10.14 -16.52
CA LEU A 103 -5.98 -9.66 -15.29
C LEU A 103 -4.86 -8.68 -15.63
N LEU A 104 -4.77 -7.57 -14.90
CA LEU A 104 -3.77 -6.53 -15.17
C LEU A 104 -2.33 -7.09 -15.15
N ASN A 105 -2.03 -8.01 -14.22
CA ASN A 105 -0.70 -8.62 -14.09
C ASN A 105 -0.32 -9.55 -15.24
N GLU A 106 -1.28 -10.02 -16.05
CA GLU A 106 -1.01 -10.87 -17.22
C GLU A 106 -0.58 -10.04 -18.44
N ILE A 107 -0.93 -8.76 -18.48
CA ILE A 107 -0.63 -7.85 -19.59
C ILE A 107 0.23 -6.65 -19.17
N TYR A 108 0.72 -6.64 -17.93
CA TYR A 108 1.54 -5.56 -17.40
C TYR A 108 2.93 -5.57 -18.03
N THR A 109 3.27 -4.48 -18.71
CA THR A 109 4.61 -4.25 -19.27
C THR A 109 5.22 -3.05 -18.55
N GLU A 110 6.42 -3.24 -17.98
CA GLU A 110 7.18 -2.15 -17.38
C GLU A 110 7.62 -1.16 -18.45
N LEU A 111 7.25 0.11 -18.28
CA LEU A 111 7.64 1.20 -19.17
C LEU A 111 8.60 2.13 -18.44
N TYR A 112 9.70 2.49 -19.10
CA TYR A 112 10.63 3.50 -18.60
C TYR A 112 10.37 4.81 -19.34
N ILE A 113 9.95 5.84 -18.61
CA ILE A 113 9.86 7.20 -19.14
C ILE A 113 11.24 7.82 -18.97
N THR A 114 11.97 7.99 -20.07
CA THR A 114 13.21 8.77 -20.09
C THR A 114 12.87 10.22 -20.36
N GLU A 115 13.52 11.15 -19.65
CA GLU A 115 13.52 12.55 -20.05
C GLU A 115 14.13 12.64 -21.46
N GLY A 116 13.35 13.13 -22.42
CA GLY A 116 13.87 13.38 -23.76
C GLY A 116 14.91 14.50 -23.68
N GLY A 117 16.15 14.21 -24.03
CA GLY A 117 17.07 15.26 -24.44
C GLY A 117 16.42 16.04 -25.59
N THR A 118 16.69 17.33 -25.71
CA THR A 118 16.24 18.15 -26.84
C THR A 118 16.72 17.51 -28.14
N ALA A 119 15.91 16.63 -28.74
CA ALA A 119 16.12 16.17 -30.09
C ALA A 119 15.81 17.37 -30.97
N GLU A 120 16.84 17.94 -31.59
CA GLU A 120 16.65 18.84 -32.72
C GLU A 120 15.66 18.16 -33.67
N VAL A 121 14.53 18.82 -33.90
CA VAL A 121 13.53 18.36 -34.86
C VAL A 121 14.28 18.24 -36.18
N ASN A 122 14.38 17.05 -36.73
CA ASN A 122 14.91 16.89 -38.08
C ASN A 122 14.01 17.72 -39.02
N GLU A 123 14.53 18.81 -39.59
CA GLU A 123 13.78 19.69 -40.51
C GLU A 123 13.61 19.07 -41.91
N GLU A 124 14.20 17.89 -42.16
CA GLU A 124 14.01 17.18 -43.40
C GLU A 124 12.59 16.61 -43.52
N HIS A 125 11.91 16.97 -44.61
CA HIS A 125 10.59 16.48 -44.94
C HIS A 125 10.62 14.96 -45.19
N GLU A 126 9.93 14.17 -44.36
CA GLU A 126 9.73 12.74 -44.62
C GLU A 126 8.88 12.54 -45.88
N VAL A 127 9.50 12.15 -46.99
CA VAL A 127 8.79 11.74 -48.21
C VAL A 127 8.52 10.24 -48.16
N ARG A 128 7.25 9.84 -48.11
CA ARG A 128 6.83 8.44 -48.32
C ARG A 128 6.30 8.30 -49.75
N GLN A 129 6.94 7.46 -50.56
CA GLN A 129 6.40 7.09 -51.87
C GLN A 129 5.29 6.04 -51.68
N ILE A 130 4.13 6.31 -52.29
CA ILE A 130 3.04 5.33 -52.40
C ILE A 130 3.08 4.84 -53.83
N GLU A 131 3.38 3.55 -54.02
CA GLU A 131 3.30 2.91 -55.32
C GLU A 131 1.82 2.76 -55.72
N THR A 132 1.49 3.20 -56.93
CA THR A 132 0.15 3.04 -57.52
C THR A 132 0.18 1.85 -58.46
N ALA A 133 -0.80 0.94 -58.33
CA ALA A 133 -1.01 -0.23 -59.18
C ALA A 133 -1.51 0.13 -60.59
#